data_AF-A0A836WCR5-F1
#
_entry.id   AF-A0A836WCR5-F1
#
_cell.length_a   1.000
_cell.length_b   1.000
_cell.length_c   1.000
_cell.angle_alpha   90.00
_cell.angle_beta   90.00
_cell.angle_gamma   90.00
#
_symmetry.space_group_name_H-M   'P 1'
#
loop_
_entity.id
_entity.type
_entity.pdbx_description
1 polymer ?
#
loop_
_entity_poly.entity_id
_entity_poly.type
_entity_poly.pdbx_seq_one_letter_code
_entity_poly.pdbx_strand_id
1 'polypeptide(L)'
;MQTAQSLVRKQYLVTEKNVKKLERIAKTKGTSATEIVRQAIDAYDPENFNSVGESELMELVSARLKETIADTQATRKRLRKTLSKLEAK
;
A
#
# COMPACT_ATOMS: atom_id res chain seq x y z
N MET A 1 20.62 19.68 -3.53
CA MET A 1 20.32 19.98 -2.11
C MET A 1 18.82 20.12 -1.97
N GLN A 2 18.13 19.19 -1.28
CA GLN A 2 16.74 19.40 -0.88
C GLN A 2 16.73 20.56 0.13
N THR A 3 16.13 21.68 -0.24
CA THR A 3 15.92 22.81 0.67
C THR A 3 15.04 22.33 1.82
N ALA A 4 15.61 22.28 3.03
CA ALA A 4 14.86 21.97 4.23
C ALA A 4 13.73 23.00 4.38
N GLN A 5 12.48 22.55 4.21
CA GLN A 5 11.31 23.41 4.39
C GLN A 5 11.24 23.89 5.84
N SER A 6 10.89 25.17 6.03
CA SER A 6 10.73 25.74 7.37
C SER A 6 9.53 25.11 8.07
N LEU A 7 9.78 24.24 9.05
CA LEU A 7 8.73 23.60 9.84
C LEU A 7 8.27 24.52 10.97
N VAL A 8 6.95 24.66 11.13
CA VAL A 8 6.33 25.43 12.22
C VAL A 8 5.69 24.50 13.24
N ARG A 9 5.96 24.72 14.52
CA ARG A 9 5.31 23.95 15.60
C ARG A 9 3.85 24.38 15.75
N LYS A 10 2.93 23.43 15.57
CA LYS A 10 1.50 23.59 15.88
C LYS A 10 1.06 22.48 16.84
N GLN A 11 0.22 22.82 17.80
CA GLN A 11 -0.33 21.89 18.78
C GLN A 11 -1.83 21.75 18.54
N TYR A 12 -2.30 20.51 18.50
CA TYR A 12 -3.71 20.15 18.32
C TYR A 12 -4.10 19.15 19.40
N LEU A 13 -5.34 19.25 19.87
CA LEU A 13 -5.90 18.26 20.79
C LEU A 13 -6.45 17.09 20.00
N VAL A 14 -6.13 15.87 20.41
CA VAL A 14 -6.60 14.62 19.80
C VAL A 14 -7.06 13.67 20.89
N THR A 15 -7.93 12.73 20.54
CA THR A 15 -8.38 11.70 21.47
C THR A 15 -7.28 10.69 21.78
N GLU A 16 -7.32 10.07 22.95
CA GLU A 16 -6.38 9.00 23.34
C GLU A 16 -6.37 7.84 22.32
N LYS A 17 -7.54 7.53 21.74
CA LYS A 17 -7.68 6.54 20.67
C LYS A 17 -6.84 6.90 19.44
N ASN A 18 -6.81 8.18 19.06
CA ASN A 18 -6.02 8.65 17.93
C ASN A 18 -4.51 8.57 18.23
N VAL A 19 -4.09 8.89 19.46
CA VAL A 19 -2.70 8.75 19.90
C VAL A 19 -2.24 7.29 19.79
N LYS A 20 -3.01 6.34 20.35
CA LYS A 20 -2.70 4.90 20.26
C LYS A 20 -2.63 4.41 18.81
N LYS A 21 -3.54 4.89 17.95
CA LYS A 21 -3.53 4.58 16.51
C LYS A 21 -2.24 5.07 15.86
N LEU A 22 -1.84 6.31 16.16
CA LEU A 22 -0.66 6.94 15.58
C LEU A 22 0.64 6.23 15.99
N GLU A 23 0.80 5.92 17.28
CA GLU A 23 1.96 5.19 17.82
C GLU A 23 2.11 3.81 17.20
N ARG A 24 1.00 3.08 17.03
CA ARG A 24 1.00 1.78 16.37
C ARG A 24 1.50 1.88 14.93
N ILE A 25 0.98 2.85 14.15
CA ILE A 25 1.39 3.05 12.75
C ILE A 25 2.87 3.46 12.67
N ALA A 26 3.29 4.39 13.53
CA ALA A 26 4.67 4.85 13.62
C ALA A 26 5.64 3.68 13.91
N LYS A 27 5.30 2.83 14.89
CA LYS A 27 6.07 1.62 15.22
C LYS A 27 6.15 0.65 14.05
N THR A 28 5.05 0.39 13.36
CA THR A 28 5.03 -0.51 12.20
C THR A 28 5.88 0.02 11.04
N LYS A 29 5.86 1.33 10.79
CA LYS A 29 6.60 1.96 9.70
C LYS A 29 8.06 2.33 10.07
N GLY A 30 8.44 2.23 11.34
CA GLY A 30 9.78 2.65 11.80
C GLY A 30 10.02 4.16 11.64
N THR A 31 8.98 4.99 11.76
CA THR A 31 9.07 6.45 11.60
C THR A 31 8.47 7.17 12.81
N SER A 32 8.62 8.50 12.88
CA SER A 32 8.04 9.28 13.98
C SER A 32 6.53 9.47 13.81
N ALA A 33 5.81 9.59 14.93
CA ALA A 33 4.39 9.93 14.94
C ALA A 33 4.10 11.23 14.16
N THR A 34 4.99 12.22 14.26
CA THR A 34 4.88 13.49 13.51
C THR A 34 5.00 13.30 11.99
N GLU A 35 5.86 12.38 11.55
CA GLU A 35 6.00 12.03 10.13
C GLU A 35 4.71 11.41 9.60
N ILE A 36 4.09 10.53 10.37
CA ILE A 36 2.80 9.93 10.01
C ILE A 36 1.70 10.99 9.90
N VAL A 37 1.67 11.98 10.81
CA VAL A 37 0.71 13.10 10.72
C VAL A 37 0.96 13.92 9.45
N ARG A 38 2.23 14.21 9.11
CA ARG A 38 2.55 14.95 7.89
C ARG A 38 2.08 14.20 6.64
N GLN A 39 2.42 12.91 6.52
CA GLN A 39 1.97 12.07 5.42
C GLN A 39 0.44 12.00 5.32
N ALA A 40 -0.26 11.96 6.45
CA ALA A 40 -1.72 11.95 6.45
C ALA A 40 -2.32 13.28 5.98
N ILE A 41 -1.69 14.41 6.32
CA ILE A 41 -2.09 15.73 5.82
C ILE A 41 -1.80 15.85 4.32
N ASP A 42 -0.60 15.44 3.88
CA ASP A 42 -0.19 15.50 2.46
C ASP A 42 -1.06 14.59 1.58
N ALA A 43 -1.51 13.46 2.11
CA ALA A 43 -2.40 12.52 1.42
C ALA A 43 -3.88 12.90 1.49
N TYR A 44 -4.26 13.85 2.35
CA TYR A 44 -5.65 14.27 2.48
C TYR A 44 -6.01 15.24 1.34
N ASP A 45 -6.82 14.75 0.40
CA ASP A 45 -7.30 15.52 -0.75
C ASP A 45 -8.83 15.71 -0.65
N PRO A 46 -9.31 16.84 -0.09
CA PRO A 46 -10.74 17.05 0.15
C PRO A 46 -11.55 17.28 -1.13
N GLU A 47 -10.93 17.79 -2.20
CA GLU A 47 -11.61 18.09 -3.48
C GLU A 47 -11.81 16.84 -4.35
N ASN A 48 -11.09 15.77 -4.01
CA ASN A 48 -11.04 14.53 -4.78
C ASN A 48 -11.66 13.35 -4.01
N PHE A 49 -12.39 13.63 -2.93
CA PHE A 49 -13.03 12.64 -2.05
C PHE A 49 -14.10 11.79 -2.78
N ASN A 50 -14.65 12.32 -3.88
CA ASN A 50 -15.56 11.63 -4.80
C ASN A 50 -14.89 11.19 -6.10
N SER A 51 -13.56 11.26 -6.19
CA SER A 51 -12.87 10.82 -7.39
C SER A 51 -12.96 9.30 -7.50
N VAL A 52 -13.81 8.93 -8.44
CA VAL A 52 -13.98 7.66 -9.16
C VAL A 52 -12.70 6.79 -9.30
N GLY A 53 -11.50 7.31 -9.05
CA GLY A 53 -10.22 6.63 -9.20
C GLY A 53 -9.86 5.55 -8.16
N GLU A 54 -10.29 5.63 -6.89
CA GLU A 54 -9.86 4.60 -5.91
C GLU A 54 -10.52 3.23 -6.17
N SER A 55 -11.79 3.23 -6.61
CA SER A 55 -12.50 2.00 -7.02
C SER A 55 -11.99 1.45 -8.34
N GLU A 56 -11.79 2.29 -9.35
CA GLU A 56 -11.29 1.86 -10.67
C GLU A 56 -9.85 1.34 -10.60
N LEU A 57 -8.99 1.96 -9.79
CA LEU A 57 -7.62 1.47 -9.56
C LEU A 57 -7.64 0.13 -8.81
N MET A 58 -8.52 -0.05 -7.83
CA MET A 58 -8.67 -1.33 -7.14
C MET A 58 -9.22 -2.43 -8.07
N GLU A 59 -10.15 -2.10 -8.96
CA GLU A 59 -10.63 -3.01 -9.99
C GLU A 59 -9.51 -3.43 -10.95
N LEU A 60 -8.71 -2.47 -11.43
CA LEU A 60 -7.56 -2.73 -12.30
C LEU A 60 -6.51 -3.62 -11.62
N VAL A 61 -6.17 -3.32 -10.36
CA VAL A 61 -5.25 -4.14 -9.56
C VAL A 61 -5.82 -5.55 -9.38
N SER A 62 -7.13 -5.66 -9.09
CA SER A 62 -7.78 -6.96 -8.93
C SER A 62 -7.75 -7.79 -10.22
N ALA A 63 -7.96 -7.15 -11.37
CA ALA A 63 -7.92 -7.79 -12.68
C ALA A 63 -6.52 -8.30 -13.00
N ARG A 64 -5.49 -7.47 -12.79
CA ARG A 64 -4.09 -7.84 -13.04
C ARG A 64 -3.61 -8.95 -12.11
N LEU A 65 -4.07 -8.95 -10.85
CA LEU A 65 -3.77 -10.01 -9.90
C LEU A 65 -4.38 -11.35 -10.34
N LYS A 66 -5.64 -11.36 -10.79
CA LYS A 66 -6.33 -12.55 -11.30
C LYS A 66 -5.62 -13.14 -12.52
N GLU A 67 -5.23 -12.29 -13.47
CA GLU A 67 -4.47 -12.68 -14.66
C GLU A 67 -3.14 -13.35 -14.28
N THR A 68 -2.38 -12.71 -13.38
CA THR A 68 -1.09 -13.24 -12.91
C THR A 68 -1.23 -14.60 -12.22
N ILE A 69 -2.30 -14.78 -11.44
CA ILE A 69 -2.61 -16.07 -10.79
C ILE A 69 -2.89 -17.14 -11.85
N ALA A 70 -3.72 -16.84 -12.85
CA ALA A 70 -4.06 -17.78 -13.92
C ALA A 70 -2.82 -18.21 -14.71
N ASP A 71 -1.96 -17.24 -15.07
CA ASP A 71 -0.70 -17.50 -15.78
C ASP A 71 0.27 -18.36 -14.97
N THR A 72 0.39 -18.08 -13.67
CA THR A 72 1.23 -18.86 -12.76
C THR A 72 0.73 -20.30 -12.66
N GLN A 73 -0.58 -20.51 -12.56
CA GLN A 73 -1.18 -21.85 -12.52
C GLN A 73 -0.96 -22.61 -13.83
N ALA A 74 -1.17 -21.96 -14.98
CA ALA A 74 -0.94 -22.54 -16.30
C ALA A 74 0.52 -22.94 -16.48
N THR A 75 1.45 -22.08 -16.06
CA THR A 75 2.89 -22.32 -16.10
C THR A 75 3.26 -23.52 -15.23
N ARG A 76 2.78 -23.58 -13.98
CA ARG A 76 2.99 -24.74 -13.08
C ARG A 76 2.48 -26.03 -13.70
N LYS A 77 1.31 -26.01 -14.35
CA LYS A 77 0.74 -27.19 -15.02
C LYS A 77 1.61 -27.67 -16.18
N ARG A 78 2.13 -26.74 -17.00
CA ARG A 78 3.08 -27.07 -18.09
C ARG A 78 4.38 -27.64 -17.54
N LEU A 79 4.94 -27.00 -16.50
CA LEU A 79 6.21 -27.40 -15.88
C LEU A 79 6.12 -28.80 -15.26
N ARG A 80 5.02 -29.11 -14.57
CA ARG A 80 4.77 -30.47 -14.06
C ARG A 80 4.69 -31.52 -15.17
N LYS A 81 4.00 -31.22 -16.28
CA LYS A 81 3.91 -32.13 -17.44
C LYS A 81 5.27 -32.36 -18.10
N THR A 82 6.12 -31.34 -18.18
CA THR A 82 7.47 -31.49 -18.73
C THR A 82 8.35 -32.28 -17.78
N LEU A 83 8.27 -32.01 -16.48
CA LEU A 83 9.03 -32.73 -15.46
C LEU A 83 8.67 -34.22 -15.45
N SER A 84 7.37 -34.55 -15.45
CA SER A 84 6.93 -35.96 -15.48
C SER A 84 7.38 -36.70 -16.74
N LYS A 85 7.52 -36.00 -17.87
CA LYS A 85 8.03 -36.60 -19.12
C LYS A 85 9.55 -36.82 -19.09
N LEU A 86 10.28 -35.99 -18.35
CA LEU A 86 11.72 -36.11 -18.15
C LEU A 86 12.03 -37.21 -17.13
N GLU A 87 11.23 -37.33 -16.07
CA GLU A 87 11.38 -38.36 -15.01
C GLU A 87 10.91 -39.75 -15.44
N ALA A 88 10.04 -39.85 -16.45
CA ALA A 88 9.56 -41.13 -17.01
C ALA A 88 10.52 -41.74 -18.06
N LYS A 89 11.70 -41.15 -18.24
CA LYS A 89 12.75 -41.58 -19.17
C LYS A 89 13.97 -42.04 -18.39
#